data_AF-A0A3B8KU76-F1
#
_entry.id   AF-A0A3B8KU76-F1
#
_cell.length_a   1.000
_cell.length_b   1.000
_cell.length_c   1.000
_cell.angle_alpha   90.00
_cell.angle_beta   90.00
_cell.angle_gamma   90.00
#
_symmetry.space_group_name_H-M   'P 1'
#
loop_
_entity.id
_entity.type
_entity.pdbx_description
1 polymer ?
#
loop_
_entity_poly.entity_id
_entity_poly.type
_entity_poly.pdbx_seq_one_letter_code
_entity_poly.pdbx_strand_id
1 'polypeptide(L)'
;MSYSFGPKGPGDARALAVNMQWHQPNDVCQTPNGNIYFTDPDFANKKTSKVYLMTPDRKIRLIIQDMPLPNGVIASNDGKVLYVGDSERKMWRSYPI
;
A
#
# COMPACT_ATOMS: atom_id res chain seq x y z
N MET A 1 -20.23 -10.13 -7.63
CA MET A 1 -20.16 -8.78 -7.03
C MET A 1 -20.71 -7.80 -8.04
N SER A 2 -21.75 -7.05 -7.72
CA SER A 2 -22.22 -5.94 -8.55
C SER A 2 -21.55 -4.66 -8.06
N TYR A 3 -20.70 -4.06 -8.88
CA TYR A 3 -20.17 -2.73 -8.61
C TYR A 3 -21.24 -1.71 -8.97
N SER A 4 -21.71 -0.94 -8.00
CA SER A 4 -22.63 0.17 -8.24
C SER A 4 -21.82 1.47 -8.34
N PHE A 5 -21.61 1.95 -9.56
CA PHE A 5 -21.16 3.31 -9.80
C PHE A 5 -22.37 4.15 -10.17
N GLY A 6 -22.58 5.27 -9.49
CA GLY A 6 -23.58 6.24 -9.90
C GLY A 6 -23.12 7.00 -11.16
N PRO A 7 -23.98 7.82 -11.78
CA PRO A 7 -23.59 8.68 -12.92
C PRO A 7 -22.47 9.67 -12.59
N LYS A 8 -22.16 9.89 -11.30
CA LYS A 8 -21.06 10.72 -10.81
C LYS A 8 -19.83 9.90 -10.36
N GLY A 9 -19.82 8.59 -10.60
CA GLY A 9 -18.75 7.68 -10.16
C GLY A 9 -19.06 6.95 -8.86
N PRO A 10 -18.03 6.45 -8.13
CA PRO A 10 -18.22 5.85 -6.81
C PRO A 10 -18.85 6.86 -5.84
N GLY A 11 -19.46 6.36 -4.76
CA GLY A 11 -20.09 7.21 -3.75
C GLY A 11 -19.11 8.13 -3.01
N ASP A 12 -19.54 8.69 -1.88
CA ASP A 12 -18.75 9.68 -1.13
C ASP A 12 -17.35 9.16 -0.76
N ALA A 13 -16.33 9.88 -1.23
CA ALA A 13 -14.94 9.59 -0.90
C ALA A 13 -14.68 9.84 0.58
N ARG A 14 -13.91 8.95 1.21
CA ARG A 14 -13.49 9.08 2.62
C ARG A 14 -11.99 8.89 2.72
N ALA A 15 -11.31 9.82 3.39
CA ALA A 15 -9.91 9.65 3.74
C ALA A 15 -9.79 8.54 4.80
N LEU A 16 -9.00 7.50 4.49
CA LEU A 16 -8.79 6.37 5.40
C LEU A 16 -7.61 6.60 6.36
N ALA A 17 -6.62 7.36 5.91
CA ALA A 17 -5.47 7.78 6.69
C ALA A 17 -4.88 9.06 6.09
N VAL A 18 -4.37 9.94 6.95
CA VAL A 18 -3.70 11.18 6.56
C VAL A 18 -2.50 11.36 7.46
N ASN A 19 -1.32 11.61 6.86
CA ASN A 19 -0.12 11.97 7.59
C ASN A 19 0.71 12.93 6.74
N MET A 20 0.94 14.13 7.26
CA MET A 20 1.67 15.20 6.57
C MET A 20 3.18 14.91 6.43
N GLN A 21 3.69 13.86 7.07
CA GLN A 21 5.09 13.42 6.97
C GLN A 21 5.30 12.31 5.92
N TRP A 22 4.23 11.80 5.31
CA TRP A 22 4.36 10.91 4.15
C TRP A 22 4.85 11.69 2.94
N HIS A 23 5.57 10.98 2.06
CA HIS A 23 6.08 11.56 0.84
C HIS A 23 4.98 11.66 -0.21
N GLN A 24 4.39 10.52 -0.56
CA GLN A 24 3.30 10.39 -1.52
C GLN A 24 2.75 8.95 -1.47
N PRO A 25 1.74 8.67 -0.64
CA PRO A 25 1.04 7.39 -0.67
C PRO A 25 0.63 7.06 -2.10
N ASN A 26 1.00 5.88 -2.58
CA ASN A 26 0.90 5.54 -3.98
C ASN A 26 0.04 4.28 -4.17
N ASP A 27 0.65 3.10 -4.26
CA ASP A 27 -0.11 1.88 -4.51
C ASP A 27 -0.66 1.27 -3.21
N VAL A 28 -1.73 0.50 -3.33
CA VAL A 28 -2.46 -0.09 -2.20
C VAL A 28 -3.12 -1.41 -2.56
N CYS A 29 -3.09 -2.38 -1.64
CA CYS A 29 -3.86 -3.62 -1.74
C CYS A 29 -4.48 -4.02 -0.41
N GLN A 30 -5.53 -4.84 -0.46
CA GLN A 30 -6.18 -5.39 0.73
C GLN A 30 -6.08 -6.93 0.75
N THR A 31 -5.80 -7.51 1.92
CA THR A 31 -5.85 -8.95 2.15
C THR A 31 -7.26 -9.41 2.58
N PRO A 32 -7.58 -10.72 2.51
CA PRO A 32 -8.89 -11.24 2.90
C PRO A 32 -9.33 -10.92 4.35
N ASN A 33 -8.39 -10.73 5.26
CA ASN A 33 -8.65 -10.34 6.66
C ASN A 33 -8.94 -8.84 6.85
N GLY A 34 -8.95 -8.06 5.77
CA GLY A 34 -9.25 -6.63 5.78
C GLY A 34 -8.05 -5.71 6.03
N ASN A 35 -6.85 -6.25 6.27
CA ASN A 35 -5.63 -5.44 6.34
C ASN A 35 -5.36 -4.77 4.98
N ILE A 36 -4.94 -3.51 5.03
CA ILE A 36 -4.57 -2.71 3.86
C ILE A 36 -3.07 -2.48 3.91
N TYR A 37 -2.38 -2.79 2.82
CA TYR A 37 -0.95 -2.53 2.63
C TYR A 37 -0.80 -1.43 1.60
N PHE A 38 0.09 -0.47 1.85
CA PHE A 38 0.31 0.63 0.90
C PHE A 38 1.75 1.10 0.90
N THR A 39 2.17 1.67 -0.22
CA THR A 39 3.51 2.21 -0.43
C THR A 39 3.52 3.73 -0.28
N ASP A 40 4.62 4.25 0.26
CA ASP A 40 4.93 5.68 0.41
C ASP A 40 6.34 5.93 -0.13
N PRO A 41 6.54 5.93 -1.46
CA PRO A 41 7.83 6.18 -2.08
C PRO A 41 8.34 7.60 -1.83
N ASP A 42 9.61 7.74 -1.51
CA ASP A 42 10.36 8.99 -1.57
C ASP A 42 10.92 9.15 -2.99
N PHE A 43 10.09 9.56 -3.97
CA PHE A 43 10.54 9.70 -5.38
C PHE A 43 11.71 10.69 -5.53
N ALA A 44 11.77 11.71 -4.66
CA ALA A 44 12.79 12.75 -4.73
C ALA A 44 14.17 12.23 -4.32
N ASN A 45 14.27 11.60 -3.15
CA ASN A 45 15.58 11.23 -2.57
C ASN A 45 15.82 9.72 -2.52
N LYS A 46 14.78 8.90 -2.61
CA LYS A 46 14.83 7.42 -2.59
C LYS A 46 15.52 6.84 -1.35
N LYS A 47 15.48 7.58 -0.24
CA LYS A 47 16.21 7.25 1.00
C LYS A 47 15.29 6.88 2.14
N THR A 48 14.11 7.48 2.18
CA THR A 48 13.19 7.37 3.32
C THR A 48 11.82 6.82 2.94
N SER A 49 11.77 6.11 1.81
CA SER A 49 10.61 5.37 1.33
C SER A 49 10.16 4.31 2.34
N LYS A 50 8.84 4.09 2.41
CA LYS A 50 8.24 3.18 3.39
C LYS A 50 7.13 2.35 2.76
N VAL A 51 6.89 1.17 3.33
CA VAL A 51 5.67 0.38 3.10
C VAL A 51 4.99 0.18 4.45
N TYR A 52 3.69 0.37 4.47
CA TYR A 52 2.89 0.33 5.68
C TYR A 52 1.80 -0.73 5.61
N LEU A 53 1.39 -1.18 6.80
CA LEU A 53 0.18 -1.93 7.06
C LEU A 53 -0.80 -1.04 7.81
N MET A 54 -2.06 -0.99 7.39
CA MET A 54 -3.19 -0.48 8.13
C MET A 54 -4.16 -1.62 8.46
N THR A 55 -4.41 -1.86 9.74
CA THR A 55 -5.37 -2.87 10.21
C THR A 55 -6.82 -2.37 10.09
N PRO A 56 -7.85 -3.24 10.17
CA PRO A 56 -9.26 -2.84 10.11
C PRO A 56 -9.67 -1.78 11.13
N ASP A 57 -9.02 -1.75 12.30
CA ASP A 57 -9.19 -0.73 13.36
C ASP A 57 -8.36 0.54 13.12
N ARG A 58 -7.88 0.77 11.90
CA ARG A 58 -7.14 1.97 11.45
C ARG A 58 -5.79 2.18 12.10
N LYS A 59 -5.20 1.17 12.75
CA LYS A 59 -3.81 1.27 13.25
C LYS A 59 -2.83 1.08 12.11
N ILE A 60 -1.88 2.00 12.01
CA ILE A 60 -0.85 2.00 10.97
C ILE A 60 0.48 1.53 11.56
N ARG A 61 1.18 0.65 10.84
CA ARG A 61 2.51 0.13 11.20
C ARG A 61 3.44 0.21 9.99
N LEU A 62 4.67 0.67 10.21
CA LEU A 62 5.75 0.56 9.23
C LEU A 62 6.20 -0.90 9.15
N ILE A 63 6.29 -1.46 7.95
CA ILE A 63 6.66 -2.88 7.75
C ILE A 63 7.89 -3.08 6.84
N ILE A 64 8.21 -2.14 5.94
CA ILE A 64 9.41 -2.20 5.10
C ILE A 64 10.02 -0.80 5.00
N GLN A 65 11.34 -0.70 5.19
CA GLN A 65 12.11 0.56 5.14
C GLN A 65 13.43 0.44 4.37
N ASP A 66 13.78 -0.75 3.88
CA ASP A 66 15.02 -1.07 3.16
C ASP A 66 14.81 -1.18 1.63
N MET A 67 13.69 -0.62 1.14
CA MET A 67 13.35 -0.55 -0.27
C MET A 67 13.47 0.90 -0.75
N PRO A 68 14.42 1.23 -1.64
CA PRO A 68 14.65 2.62 -2.05
C PRO A 68 13.44 3.25 -2.74
N LEU A 69 12.70 2.49 -3.54
CA LEU A 69 11.53 2.99 -4.26
C LEU A 69 10.41 1.93 -4.36
N PRO A 70 9.66 1.68 -3.27
CA PRO A 70 8.51 0.80 -3.28
C PRO A 70 7.38 1.43 -4.08
N ASN A 71 6.79 0.68 -5.00
CA ASN A 71 5.69 1.18 -5.81
C ASN A 71 4.56 0.15 -5.83
N GLY A 72 4.56 -0.76 -6.80
CA GLY A 72 3.56 -1.82 -6.91
C GLY A 72 3.43 -2.65 -5.63
N VAL A 73 2.22 -2.90 -5.13
CA VAL A 73 1.95 -3.76 -3.97
C VAL A 73 0.70 -4.62 -4.18
N ILE A 74 0.82 -5.93 -3.92
CA ILE A 74 -0.30 -6.86 -3.98
C ILE A 74 -0.12 -8.00 -2.99
N ALA A 75 -1.22 -8.52 -2.44
CA ALA A 75 -1.20 -9.73 -1.63
C ALA A 75 -1.60 -10.96 -2.46
N SER A 76 -1.10 -12.13 -2.08
CA SER A 76 -1.56 -13.42 -2.62
C SER A 76 -3.04 -13.63 -2.33
N ASN A 77 -3.71 -14.41 -3.17
CA ASN A 77 -5.14 -14.69 -3.02
C ASN A 77 -5.51 -15.34 -1.68
N ASP A 78 -4.59 -16.11 -1.08
CA ASP A 78 -4.76 -16.72 0.24
C ASP A 78 -4.36 -15.79 1.40
N GLY A 79 -3.87 -14.59 1.10
CA GLY A 79 -3.52 -13.55 2.07
C GLY A 79 -2.23 -13.81 2.86
N LYS A 80 -1.38 -14.76 2.43
CA LYS A 80 -0.17 -15.17 3.17
C LYS A 80 1.13 -14.58 2.65
N VAL A 81 1.12 -13.96 1.47
CA VAL A 81 2.31 -13.38 0.85
C VAL A 81 1.99 -11.97 0.37
N LEU A 82 2.85 -11.02 0.71
CA LEU A 82 2.87 -9.68 0.13
C LEU A 82 3.96 -9.61 -0.95
N TYR A 83 3.63 -9.11 -2.13
CA TYR A 83 4.57 -8.79 -3.19
C TYR A 83 4.72 -7.28 -3.30
N VAL A 84 5.95 -6.79 -3.28
CA VAL A 84 6.25 -5.36 -3.41
C VAL A 84 7.30 -5.13 -4.49
N GLY A 85 7.02 -4.21 -5.40
CA GLY A 85 7.93 -3.80 -6.46
C GLY A 85 8.95 -2.77 -5.98
N ASP A 86 10.23 -3.10 -6.09
CA ASP A 86 11.36 -2.20 -5.92
C ASP A 86 11.71 -1.59 -7.28
N SER A 87 11.12 -0.43 -7.58
CA SER A 87 11.26 0.22 -8.88
C SER A 87 12.69 0.72 -9.14
N GLU A 88 13.45 1.05 -8.11
CA GLU A 88 14.85 1.49 -8.24
C GLU A 88 15.73 0.31 -8.64
N ARG A 89 15.58 -0.83 -7.97
CA ARG A 89 16.40 -2.02 -8.20
C ARG A 89 15.85 -2.96 -9.27
N LYS A 90 14.74 -2.59 -9.92
CA LYS A 90 14.09 -3.36 -11.00
C LYS A 90 13.78 -4.80 -10.60
N MET A 91 13.30 -5.01 -9.38
CA MET A 91 12.98 -6.34 -8.86
C MET A 91 11.68 -6.31 -8.06
N TRP A 92 11.06 -7.48 -7.92
CA TRP A 92 9.97 -7.69 -6.97
C TRP A 92 10.47 -8.51 -5.80
N ARG A 93 9.97 -8.20 -4.60
CA ARG A 93 10.26 -8.95 -3.38
C ARG A 93 8.95 -9.54 -2.85
N SER A 94 9.02 -10.75 -2.30
CA SER A 94 7.91 -11.39 -1.60
C SER A 94 8.20 -11.45 -0.10
N TYR A 95 7.14 -11.32 0.70
CA TYR A 95 7.21 -11.35 2.16
C TYR A 95 6.08 -12.21 2.71
N PRO A 96 6.33 -13.18 3.60
CA PRO A 96 5.26 -13.86 4.32
C PRO A 96 4.55 -12.88 5.26
N ILE A 97 3.21 -12.92 5.30
CA ILE A 97 2.35 -12.05 6.11
C ILE A 97 1.21 -12.80 6.79
#